data_AF-A0A951RPN1-F1
#
_entry.id   AF-A0A951RPN1-F1
#
_cell.length_a   1.000
_cell.length_b   1.000
_cell.length_c   1.000
_cell.angle_alpha   90.00
_cell.angle_beta   90.00
_cell.angle_gamma   90.00
#
_symmetry.space_group_name_H-M   'P 1'
#
loop_
_entity.id
_entity.type
_entity.pdbx_description
1 polymer ?
#
loop_
_entity_poly.entity_id
_entity_poly.type
_entity_poly.pdbx_seq_one_letter_code
_entity_poly.pdbx_strand_id
1 'polypeptide(L)'
;MSKTRSLVVPLLLAAGLAACGQNAATAENAAATESAVEAESGNTAGIAAADVDTAANQAAAPATPEAVPAKAQAATIAALPLKRGYYVESDTPCGQASNANTTLLRREGIGGARDFCEFKKIEPTGPNTYRVTEACGDLQDSAPPETSTSIYTLTGDTAFTSKSEHGWERSARYCAQSSMPPDWRANDIGDVTG
;
A
#
# COMPACT_ATOMS: atom_id res chain seq x y z
N MET A 1 39.13 22.99 55.32
CA MET A 1 38.15 24.10 55.28
C MET A 1 37.34 23.96 53.99
N SER A 2 36.21 23.25 54.07
CA SER A 2 35.33 22.97 52.92
C SER A 2 34.45 24.17 52.63
N LYS A 3 34.43 24.64 51.38
CA LYS A 3 33.56 25.74 50.93
C LYS A 3 32.44 25.17 50.07
N THR A 4 31.28 25.02 50.70
CA THR A 4 29.99 24.68 50.08
C THR A 4 29.58 25.80 49.11
N ARG A 5 29.26 25.44 47.86
CA ARG A 5 28.55 26.33 46.93
C ARG A 5 27.22 25.68 46.55
N SER A 6 26.16 26.11 47.23
CA SER A 6 24.77 25.88 46.81
C SER A 6 24.47 26.80 45.64
N LEU A 7 24.06 26.23 44.50
CA LEU A 7 23.49 26.97 43.38
C LEU A 7 21.97 26.79 43.42
N VAL A 8 21.29 27.89 43.75
CA VAL A 8 19.84 28.08 43.67
C VAL A 8 19.48 28.32 42.21
N VAL A 9 18.66 27.45 41.62
CA VAL A 9 18.10 27.60 40.27
C VAL A 9 16.74 28.27 40.40
N PRO A 10 16.50 29.47 39.84
CA PRO A 10 15.16 30.03 39.76
C PRO A 10 14.41 29.42 38.58
N LEU A 11 13.28 28.80 38.93
CA LEU A 11 12.23 28.33 38.06
C LEU A 11 11.52 29.57 37.45
N LEU A 12 11.58 29.75 36.13
CA LEU A 12 10.75 30.72 35.41
C LEU A 12 9.77 29.96 34.53
N LEU A 13 8.53 29.85 35.01
CA LEU A 13 7.36 29.54 34.20
C LEU A 13 7.06 30.73 33.29
N ALA A 14 6.98 30.49 31.98
CA ALA A 14 6.29 31.37 31.06
C ALA A 14 5.19 30.58 30.36
N ALA A 15 3.95 30.88 30.75
CA ALA A 15 2.74 30.49 30.04
C ALA A 15 2.63 31.31 28.74
N GLY A 16 2.36 30.64 27.63
CA GLY A 16 2.03 31.27 26.36
C GLY A 16 0.82 30.56 25.75
N LEU A 17 -0.38 31.08 26.03
CA LEU A 17 -1.58 30.81 25.25
C LEU A 17 -1.47 31.51 23.90
N ALA A 18 -1.56 30.76 22.80
CA ALA A 18 -1.97 31.30 21.51
C ALA A 18 -3.02 30.34 20.93
N ALA A 19 -4.27 30.76 21.07
CA ALA A 19 -5.42 30.18 20.40
C ALA A 19 -5.43 30.65 18.94
N CYS A 20 -5.49 29.71 18.00
CA CYS A 20 -5.85 29.97 16.62
C CYS A 20 -7.07 29.13 16.25
N GLY A 21 -8.23 29.79 16.29
CA GLY A 21 -9.22 29.78 15.23
C GLY A 21 -9.89 28.45 14.89
N GLN A 22 -11.05 28.23 15.50
CA GLN A 22 -12.11 27.40 14.97
C GLN A 22 -12.59 27.98 13.63
N ASN A 23 -12.61 27.18 12.56
CA ASN A 23 -13.43 27.46 11.39
C ASN A 23 -14.46 26.34 11.27
N ALA A 24 -15.62 26.58 11.87
CA ALA A 24 -16.86 25.91 11.54
C ALA A 24 -17.66 26.83 10.63
N ALA A 25 -17.90 26.40 9.40
CA ALA A 25 -18.92 26.98 8.54
C ALA A 25 -19.82 25.85 8.05
N THR A 26 -21.00 25.79 8.66
CA THR A 26 -22.20 25.08 8.23
C THR A 26 -22.62 25.54 6.85
N ALA A 27 -22.95 24.59 5.98
CA ALA A 27 -24.01 24.74 4.99
C ALA A 27 -24.67 23.37 4.78
N GLU A 28 -25.82 23.22 5.40
CA GLU A 28 -26.84 22.23 5.07
C GLU A 28 -27.29 22.41 3.61
N ASN A 29 -27.50 21.28 2.91
CA ASN A 29 -28.68 21.20 2.06
C ASN A 29 -29.18 19.76 2.02
N ALA A 30 -30.38 19.59 2.55
CA ALA A 30 -31.19 18.38 2.48
C ALA A 30 -32.12 18.45 1.26
N ALA A 31 -32.28 17.33 0.58
CA ALA A 31 -33.49 16.94 -0.16
C ALA A 31 -33.49 15.40 -0.18
N ALA A 32 -34.24 14.76 0.72
CA ALA A 32 -35.60 14.25 0.49
C ALA A 32 -35.60 13.01 -0.42
N THR A 33 -35.65 11.79 0.14
CA THR A 33 -36.83 10.88 0.22
C THR A 33 -37.49 10.62 -1.15
N GLU A 34 -37.66 9.37 -1.61
CA GLU A 34 -38.76 8.48 -1.20
C GLU A 34 -38.52 6.97 -1.54
N SER A 35 -39.01 6.10 -0.64
CA SER A 35 -39.75 4.82 -0.80
C SER A 35 -39.30 3.73 -1.79
N ALA A 36 -39.05 2.47 -1.36
CA ALA A 36 -40.01 1.35 -1.16
C ALA A 36 -40.78 0.99 -2.46
N VAL A 37 -40.95 -0.25 -2.95
CA VAL A 37 -41.33 -1.54 -2.32
C VAL A 37 -41.18 -2.69 -3.36
N GLU A 38 -40.93 -3.90 -2.86
CA GLU A 38 -41.43 -5.25 -3.23
C GLU A 38 -41.67 -5.76 -4.68
N ALA A 39 -40.99 -6.89 -4.96
CA ALA A 39 -41.47 -8.23 -5.34
C ALA A 39 -42.46 -8.52 -6.52
N GLU A 40 -41.99 -9.51 -7.29
CA GLU A 40 -42.68 -10.70 -7.83
C GLU A 40 -43.29 -10.73 -9.25
N SER A 41 -42.93 -11.83 -9.94
CA SER A 41 -43.82 -12.81 -10.58
C SER A 41 -44.39 -12.55 -11.99
N GLY A 42 -44.21 -13.58 -12.84
CA GLY A 42 -45.28 -14.06 -13.71
C GLY A 42 -44.92 -14.21 -15.19
N ASN A 43 -44.68 -15.45 -15.64
CA ASN A 43 -45.25 -15.87 -16.92
C ASN A 43 -45.69 -17.33 -16.87
N THR A 44 -46.99 -17.51 -17.10
CA THR A 44 -47.76 -18.75 -17.14
C THR A 44 -47.75 -19.34 -18.55
N ALA A 45 -47.70 -20.67 -18.67
CA ALA A 45 -48.55 -21.44 -19.60
C ALA A 45 -48.36 -22.94 -19.35
N GLY A 46 -49.45 -23.60 -18.94
CA GLY A 46 -49.53 -25.06 -18.86
C GLY A 46 -50.01 -25.68 -20.17
N ILE A 47 -49.75 -26.97 -20.32
CA ILE A 47 -50.52 -27.92 -21.12
C ILE A 47 -50.49 -29.28 -20.44
N ALA A 48 -51.56 -30.05 -20.65
CA ALA A 48 -52.08 -31.08 -19.79
C ALA A 48 -51.65 -32.52 -20.14
N ALA A 49 -51.87 -33.38 -19.14
CA ALA A 49 -52.42 -34.74 -19.19
C ALA A 49 -51.56 -35.96 -19.64
N ALA A 50 -51.52 -36.89 -18.67
CA ALA A 50 -51.72 -38.35 -18.75
C ALA A 50 -50.55 -39.29 -19.08
N ASP A 51 -50.31 -40.19 -18.11
CA ASP A 51 -49.91 -41.61 -18.13
C ASP A 51 -49.03 -42.14 -19.28
N VAL A 52 -47.93 -42.84 -18.98
CA VAL A 52 -47.89 -44.31 -18.77
C VAL A 52 -46.59 -44.71 -18.07
N ASP A 53 -46.73 -45.65 -17.13
CA ASP A 53 -45.69 -46.48 -16.52
C ASP A 53 -44.77 -47.13 -17.56
N THR A 54 -43.45 -46.97 -17.44
CA THR A 54 -42.44 -47.93 -17.94
C THR A 54 -41.16 -47.75 -17.13
N ALA A 55 -40.96 -48.63 -16.16
CA ALA A 55 -39.68 -48.84 -15.51
C ALA A 55 -38.60 -49.24 -16.53
N ALA A 56 -37.77 -48.27 -16.93
CA ALA A 56 -36.54 -48.51 -17.66
C ALA A 56 -35.36 -48.43 -16.67
N ASN A 57 -34.81 -49.60 -16.35
CA ASN A 57 -33.61 -49.78 -15.56
C ASN A 57 -32.42 -49.26 -16.36
N GLN A 58 -32.14 -47.95 -16.27
CA GLN A 58 -31.06 -47.30 -16.99
C GLN A 58 -29.87 -47.11 -16.05
N ALA A 59 -28.84 -47.93 -16.25
CA ALA A 59 -27.59 -47.84 -15.54
C ALA A 59 -27.03 -46.41 -15.67
N ALA A 60 -26.84 -45.74 -14.53
CA ALA A 60 -26.26 -44.42 -14.47
C ALA A 60 -24.88 -44.43 -15.14
N ALA A 61 -24.74 -43.64 -16.20
CA ALA A 61 -23.43 -43.33 -16.77
C ALA A 61 -22.57 -42.69 -15.67
N PRO A 62 -21.27 -43.04 -15.57
CA PRO A 62 -20.40 -42.42 -14.60
C PRO A 62 -20.35 -40.92 -14.86
N ALA A 63 -20.75 -40.12 -13.87
CA ALA A 63 -20.60 -38.68 -13.91
C ALA A 63 -19.12 -38.36 -14.10
N THR A 64 -18.77 -37.79 -15.25
CA THR A 64 -17.47 -37.16 -15.46
C THR A 64 -17.26 -36.14 -14.34
N PRO A 65 -16.16 -36.21 -13.58
CA PRO A 65 -15.85 -35.20 -12.58
C PRO A 65 -15.81 -33.84 -13.28
N GLU A 66 -16.70 -32.94 -12.88
CA GLU A 66 -16.66 -31.55 -13.27
C GLU A 66 -15.31 -31.00 -12.81
N ALA A 67 -14.45 -30.65 -13.77
CA ALA A 67 -13.15 -30.09 -13.48
C ALA A 67 -13.37 -28.74 -12.81
N VAL A 68 -13.13 -28.69 -11.50
CA VAL A 68 -13.12 -27.43 -10.74
C VAL A 68 -12.19 -26.47 -11.47
N PRO A 69 -12.65 -25.28 -11.89
CA PRO A 69 -11.82 -24.36 -12.63
C PRO A 69 -10.61 -24.01 -11.77
N ALA A 70 -9.42 -24.31 -12.29
CA ALA A 70 -8.17 -23.94 -11.64
C ALA A 70 -8.19 -22.42 -11.43
N LYS A 71 -8.11 -21.99 -10.16
CA LYS A 71 -7.98 -20.58 -9.80
C LYS A 71 -6.79 -20.02 -10.57
N ALA A 72 -7.05 -19.09 -11.49
CA ALA A 72 -5.99 -18.45 -12.26
C ALA A 72 -4.97 -17.88 -11.27
N GLN A 73 -3.73 -18.37 -11.32
CA GLN A 73 -2.66 -17.82 -10.53
C GLN A 73 -2.43 -16.39 -11.03
N ALA A 74 -2.53 -15.41 -10.13
CA ALA A 74 -2.23 -14.04 -10.47
C ALA A 74 -0.80 -13.98 -11.03
N ALA A 75 -0.65 -13.40 -12.21
CA ALA A 75 0.67 -13.24 -12.82
C ALA A 75 1.56 -12.45 -11.86
N THR A 76 2.81 -12.89 -11.67
CA THR A 76 3.80 -12.16 -10.90
C THR A 76 4.79 -11.48 -11.84
N ILE A 77 5.32 -10.33 -11.41
CA ILE A 77 6.38 -9.62 -12.12
C ILE A 77 7.64 -9.56 -11.26
N ALA A 78 8.80 -9.44 -11.90
CA ALA A 78 10.09 -9.48 -11.20
C ALA A 78 10.46 -8.18 -10.48
N ALA A 79 9.90 -7.04 -10.91
CA ALA A 79 10.17 -5.74 -10.34
C ALA A 79 9.00 -4.79 -10.59
N LEU A 80 8.82 -3.79 -9.71
CA LEU A 80 7.93 -2.68 -9.98
C LEU A 80 8.42 -1.92 -11.23
N PRO A 81 7.54 -1.48 -12.14
CA PRO A 81 7.91 -0.70 -13.33
C PRO A 81 8.23 0.75 -12.98
N LEU A 82 9.13 0.93 -12.02
CA LEU A 82 9.64 2.21 -11.54
C LEU A 82 11.11 2.34 -11.94
N LYS A 83 11.53 3.56 -12.22
CA LYS A 83 12.92 3.92 -12.44
C LYS A 83 13.72 3.65 -11.16
N ARG A 84 14.80 2.88 -11.24
CA ARG A 84 15.69 2.62 -10.09
C ARG A 84 16.47 3.88 -9.69
N GLY A 85 16.79 4.00 -8.40
CA GLY A 85 17.52 5.13 -7.83
C GLY A 85 16.82 5.77 -6.63
N TYR A 86 17.12 7.04 -6.36
CA TYR A 86 16.62 7.74 -5.18
C TYR A 86 15.16 8.19 -5.34
N TYR A 87 14.37 7.92 -4.31
CA TYR A 87 13.02 8.41 -4.12
C TYR A 87 12.95 9.22 -2.83
N VAL A 88 12.38 10.41 -2.92
CA VAL A 88 12.16 11.30 -1.77
C VAL A 88 10.67 11.47 -1.56
N GLU A 89 10.24 11.51 -0.29
CA GLU A 89 8.85 11.77 0.06
C GLU A 89 8.31 13.00 -0.67
N SER A 90 7.06 12.91 -1.13
CA SER A 90 6.49 13.80 -2.14
C SER A 90 6.39 15.25 -1.68
N ASP A 91 6.29 15.48 -0.38
CA ASP A 91 6.24 16.79 0.28
C ASP A 91 7.63 17.43 0.50
N THR A 92 8.71 16.65 0.35
CA THR A 92 10.08 17.14 0.53
C THR A 92 10.75 17.39 -0.83
N PRO A 93 11.25 18.60 -1.14
CA PRO A 93 12.05 18.86 -2.34
C PRO A 93 13.31 17.98 -2.43
N CYS A 94 13.71 17.54 -3.63
CA CYS A 94 14.90 16.69 -3.82
C CYS A 94 16.18 17.28 -3.21
N GLY A 95 16.38 18.60 -3.33
CA GLY A 95 17.55 19.28 -2.74
C GLY A 95 17.50 19.45 -1.21
N GLN A 96 16.40 19.06 -0.58
CA GLN A 96 16.17 19.05 0.88
C GLN A 96 15.97 17.64 1.42
N ALA A 97 16.35 16.63 0.64
CA ALA A 97 16.31 15.25 1.08
C ALA A 97 17.13 15.06 2.38
N SER A 98 16.66 14.14 3.21
CA SER A 98 17.29 13.74 4.45
C SER A 98 17.26 12.22 4.59
N ASN A 99 17.99 11.68 5.57
CA ASN A 99 17.92 10.25 5.87
C ASN A 99 16.48 9.78 6.22
N ALA A 100 15.63 10.66 6.77
CA ALA A 100 14.29 10.28 7.20
C ALA A 100 13.32 10.09 6.03
N ASN A 101 13.49 10.82 4.92
CA ASN A 101 12.54 10.87 3.81
C ASN A 101 13.08 10.29 2.50
N THR A 102 14.33 9.83 2.49
CA THR A 102 14.98 9.26 1.31
C THR A 102 14.95 7.74 1.36
N THR A 103 14.54 7.14 0.26
CA THR A 103 14.63 5.71 0.00
C THR A 103 15.38 5.45 -1.29
N LEU A 104 16.13 4.34 -1.36
CA LEU A 104 16.79 3.87 -2.57
C LEU A 104 16.01 2.68 -3.13
N LEU A 105 15.43 2.84 -4.31
CA LEU A 105 14.72 1.79 -5.02
C LEU A 105 15.71 0.97 -5.87
N ARG A 106 15.75 -0.33 -5.61
CA ARG A 106 16.52 -1.34 -6.34
C ARG A 106 15.58 -2.25 -7.13
N ARG A 107 16.11 -3.25 -7.84
CA ARG A 107 15.28 -4.21 -8.57
C ARG A 107 14.48 -5.09 -7.60
N GLU A 108 15.15 -5.50 -6.53
CA GLU A 108 14.73 -6.50 -5.56
C GLU A 108 14.09 -5.91 -4.30
N GLY A 109 14.01 -4.58 -4.16
CA GLY A 109 13.48 -3.99 -2.95
C GLY A 109 13.66 -2.48 -2.86
N ILE A 110 13.27 -1.94 -1.71
CA ILE A 110 13.38 -0.53 -1.35
C ILE A 110 14.06 -0.40 0.01
N GLY A 111 15.11 0.43 0.09
CA GLY A 111 15.87 0.65 1.32
C GLY A 111 15.69 2.06 1.86
N GLY A 112 15.36 2.17 3.15
CA GLY A 112 15.41 3.41 3.90
C GLY A 112 16.77 3.61 4.57
N ALA A 113 16.84 4.54 5.53
CA ALA A 113 18.06 4.80 6.28
C ALA A 113 18.38 3.77 7.37
N ARG A 114 17.41 2.93 7.75
CA ARG A 114 17.52 1.95 8.83
C ARG A 114 17.18 0.54 8.39
N ASP A 115 16.40 0.40 7.33
CA ASP A 115 15.77 -0.83 6.93
C ASP A 115 15.94 -1.09 5.43
N PHE A 116 15.81 -2.37 5.07
CA PHE A 116 15.64 -2.79 3.69
C PHE A 116 14.45 -3.73 3.58
N CYS A 117 13.51 -3.37 2.71
CA CYS A 117 12.35 -4.19 2.37
C CYS A 117 12.60 -4.88 1.03
N GLU A 118 12.87 -6.18 1.07
CA GLU A 118 13.03 -7.00 -0.12
C GLU A 118 11.65 -7.39 -0.68
N PHE A 119 11.43 -7.14 -1.96
CA PHE A 119 10.23 -7.57 -2.68
C PHE A 119 10.27 -9.08 -2.93
N LYS A 120 9.47 -9.82 -2.17
CA LYS A 120 9.34 -11.29 -2.29
C LYS A 120 8.37 -11.69 -3.40
N LYS A 121 7.32 -10.89 -3.62
CA LYS A 121 6.31 -11.15 -4.63
C LYS A 121 5.65 -9.85 -5.05
N ILE A 122 5.46 -9.67 -6.36
CA ILE A 122 4.77 -8.51 -6.92
C ILE A 122 3.66 -9.00 -7.84
N GLU A 123 2.42 -8.68 -7.49
CA GLU A 123 1.21 -9.07 -8.22
C GLU A 123 0.52 -7.82 -8.77
N PRO A 124 0.42 -7.65 -10.09
CA PRO A 124 -0.39 -6.59 -10.68
C PRO A 124 -1.87 -6.83 -10.33
N THR A 125 -2.50 -5.81 -9.77
CA THR A 125 -3.93 -5.83 -9.38
C THR A 125 -4.76 -4.78 -10.13
N GLY A 126 -4.10 -3.94 -10.93
CA GLY A 126 -4.71 -2.97 -11.83
C GLY A 126 -3.66 -2.38 -12.78
N PRO A 127 -4.02 -1.40 -13.63
CA PRO A 127 -3.11 -0.82 -14.62
C PRO A 127 -1.81 -0.27 -14.01
N ASN A 128 -1.90 0.36 -12.83
CA ASN A 128 -0.77 0.95 -12.11
C ASN A 128 -0.78 0.55 -10.63
N THR A 129 -1.45 -0.54 -10.26
CA THR A 129 -1.61 -0.97 -8.87
C THR A 129 -1.03 -2.36 -8.70
N TYR A 130 -0.23 -2.53 -7.65
CA TYR A 130 0.51 -3.74 -7.36
C TYR A 130 0.32 -4.12 -5.90
N ARG A 131 0.01 -5.39 -5.65
CA ARG A 131 0.16 -5.99 -4.33
C ARG A 131 1.59 -6.50 -4.21
N VAL A 132 2.34 -6.00 -3.25
CA VAL A 132 3.73 -6.35 -3.00
C VAL A 132 3.82 -7.04 -1.66
N THR A 133 4.28 -8.28 -1.64
CA THR A 133 4.72 -8.94 -0.42
C THR A 133 6.20 -8.63 -0.25
N GLU A 134 6.55 -8.04 0.88
CA GLU A 134 7.90 -7.58 1.19
C GLU A 134 8.38 -8.13 2.53
N ALA A 135 9.68 -8.41 2.62
CA ALA A 135 10.34 -8.79 3.86
C ALA A 135 11.26 -7.65 4.29
N CYS A 136 10.89 -6.96 5.37
CA CYS A 136 11.59 -5.78 5.87
C CYS A 136 12.45 -6.14 7.09
N GLY A 137 13.76 -5.89 7.00
CA GLY A 137 14.69 -6.08 8.11
C GLY A 137 15.39 -4.78 8.46
N ASP A 138 15.61 -4.54 9.75
CA ASP A 138 16.52 -3.49 10.22
C ASP A 138 17.96 -3.87 9.87
N LEU A 139 18.73 -2.92 9.37
CA LEU A 139 20.11 -3.10 8.90
C LEU A 139 21.13 -3.13 10.05
N GLN A 140 20.73 -2.77 11.27
CA GLN A 140 21.56 -2.72 12.47
C GLN A 140 21.24 -3.86 13.45
N ASP A 141 20.06 -4.49 13.33
CA ASP A 141 19.67 -5.65 14.10
C ASP A 141 19.90 -6.97 13.32
N SER A 142 20.03 -8.06 14.07
CA SER A 142 20.11 -9.44 13.58
C SER A 142 18.76 -10.16 13.59
N ALA A 143 17.68 -9.49 14.01
CA ALA A 143 16.34 -10.04 13.96
C ALA A 143 15.96 -10.46 12.54
N PRO A 144 15.24 -11.58 12.35
CA PRO A 144 14.73 -11.98 11.05
C PRO A 144 13.82 -10.89 10.45
N PRO A 145 13.88 -10.64 9.13
CA PRO A 145 12.97 -9.70 8.47
C PRO A 145 11.50 -10.06 8.68
N GLU A 146 10.68 -9.06 8.98
CA GLU A 146 9.24 -9.22 9.08
C GLU A 146 8.62 -9.17 7.69
N THR A 147 7.74 -10.14 7.40
CA THR A 147 7.03 -10.19 6.11
C THR A 147 5.68 -9.51 6.24
N SER A 148 5.41 -8.57 5.34
CA SER A 148 4.12 -7.88 5.26
C SER A 148 3.69 -7.66 3.80
N THR A 149 2.45 -7.23 3.62
CA THR A 149 1.93 -6.85 2.29
C THR A 149 1.59 -5.36 2.23
N SER A 150 2.01 -4.74 1.14
CA SER A 150 1.69 -3.35 0.80
C SER A 150 1.03 -3.25 -0.57
N ILE A 151 0.14 -2.28 -0.73
CA ILE A 151 -0.44 -1.90 -2.01
C ILE A 151 0.32 -0.68 -2.54
N TYR A 152 0.99 -0.85 -3.68
CA TYR A 152 1.67 0.22 -4.40
C TYR A 152 0.76 0.71 -5.52
N THR A 153 0.54 2.02 -5.57
CA THR A 153 -0.12 2.71 -6.70
C THR A 153 0.91 3.62 -7.35
N LEU A 154 1.23 3.37 -8.61
CA LEU A 154 2.25 4.08 -9.35
C LEU A 154 1.67 5.25 -10.14
N THR A 155 2.44 6.33 -10.24
CA THR A 155 2.17 7.45 -11.14
C THR A 155 3.31 7.53 -12.14
N GLY A 156 3.11 6.95 -13.31
CA GLY A 156 4.17 6.72 -14.29
C GLY A 156 5.26 5.78 -13.74
N ASP A 157 6.49 5.97 -14.19
CA ASP A 157 7.67 5.23 -13.74
C ASP A 157 8.49 5.97 -12.67
N THR A 158 8.04 7.15 -12.22
CA THR A 158 8.82 8.02 -11.33
C THR A 158 8.18 8.34 -9.99
N ALA A 159 6.99 7.82 -9.68
CA ALA A 159 6.34 8.11 -8.40
C ALA A 159 5.43 6.97 -7.96
N PHE A 160 5.24 6.85 -6.65
CA PHE A 160 4.34 5.87 -6.07
C PHE A 160 3.74 6.35 -4.75
N THR A 161 2.59 5.78 -4.42
CA THR A 161 2.03 5.73 -3.07
C THR A 161 1.98 4.28 -2.62
N SER A 162 2.55 3.97 -1.47
CA SER A 162 2.52 2.65 -0.85
C SER A 162 1.66 2.69 0.41
N LYS A 163 0.69 1.79 0.52
CA LYS A 163 -0.14 1.61 1.71
C LYS A 163 0.10 0.22 2.29
N SER A 164 0.61 0.16 3.52
CA SER A 164 0.84 -1.11 4.21
C SER A 164 -0.48 -1.70 4.70
N GLU A 165 -0.50 -3.01 4.92
CA GLU A 165 -1.64 -3.68 5.57
C GLU A 165 -1.90 -3.19 7.00
N HIS A 166 -0.91 -2.58 7.65
CA HIS A 166 -1.02 -1.96 8.97
C HIS A 166 -1.56 -0.52 8.93
N GLY A 167 -1.92 -0.01 7.75
CA GLY A 167 -2.59 1.28 7.58
C GLY A 167 -1.66 2.48 7.44
N TRP A 168 -0.33 2.28 7.44
CA TRP A 168 0.63 3.33 7.12
C TRP A 168 0.63 3.61 5.62
N GLU A 169 0.76 4.88 5.25
CA GLU A 169 0.82 5.31 3.86
C GLU A 169 2.04 6.22 3.65
N ARG A 170 2.73 6.02 2.53
CA ARG A 170 3.87 6.84 2.12
C ARG A 170 3.76 7.14 0.63
N SER A 171 4.05 8.39 0.24
CA SER A 171 4.13 8.79 -1.16
C SER A 171 5.50 9.35 -1.48
N ALA A 172 6.16 8.85 -2.52
CA ALA A 172 7.51 9.29 -2.90
C ALA A 172 7.67 9.43 -4.41
N ARG A 173 8.64 10.26 -4.81
CA ARG A 173 8.98 10.52 -6.22
C ARG A 173 10.47 10.42 -6.47
N TYR A 174 10.81 10.04 -7.69
CA TYR A 174 12.17 9.94 -8.17
C TYR A 174 12.86 11.30 -8.13
N CYS A 175 14.08 11.31 -7.60
CA CYS A 175 14.97 12.45 -7.64
C CYS A 175 16.23 12.07 -8.42
N ALA A 176 16.54 12.86 -9.45
CA ALA A 176 17.82 12.73 -10.13
C ALA A 176 18.94 12.91 -9.10
N GLN A 177 19.92 12.01 -9.10
CA GLN A 177 20.97 12.03 -8.09
C GLN A 177 21.67 13.40 -8.03
N SER A 178 21.92 14.03 -9.18
CA SER A 178 22.51 15.38 -9.29
C SER A 178 21.71 16.49 -8.61
N SER A 179 20.43 16.28 -8.30
CA SER A 179 19.55 17.23 -7.61
C SER A 179 19.47 17.01 -6.09
N MET A 180 20.08 15.93 -5.59
CA MET A 180 20.10 15.57 -4.17
C MET A 180 21.14 16.40 -3.39
N PRO A 181 21.11 16.39 -2.04
CA PRO A 181 22.15 17.02 -1.24
C PRO A 181 23.54 16.36 -1.46
N PRO A 182 24.64 17.03 -1.07
CA PRO A 182 26.01 16.61 -1.39
C PRO A 182 26.33 15.14 -1.11
N ASP A 183 25.90 14.61 0.04
CA ASP A 183 26.22 13.24 0.45
C ASP A 183 25.62 12.20 -0.51
N TRP A 184 24.34 12.37 -0.90
CA TRP A 184 23.70 11.50 -1.89
C TRP A 184 24.25 11.70 -3.30
N ARG A 185 24.67 12.93 -3.66
CA ARG A 185 25.31 13.20 -4.95
C ARG A 185 26.63 12.47 -5.13
N ALA A 186 27.36 12.26 -4.03
CA ALA A 186 28.67 11.62 -4.03
C ALA A 186 28.61 10.09 -3.98
N ASN A 187 27.48 9.50 -3.56
CA ASN A 187 27.32 8.04 -3.45
C ASN A 187 27.38 7.37 -4.83
N ASP A 188 28.12 6.27 -4.96
CA ASP A 188 28.01 5.45 -6.17
C ASP A 188 26.76 4.55 -6.06
N ILE A 189 25.86 4.68 -7.03
CA ILE A 189 24.66 3.85 -7.19
C ILE A 189 24.56 3.29 -8.62
N GLY A 190 25.68 3.16 -9.32
CA GLY A 190 25.75 2.61 -10.67
C GLY A 190 25.23 1.16 -10.74
N ASP A 191 25.49 0.37 -9.71
CA ASP A 191 24.98 -0.99 -9.53
C ASP A 191 23.43 -1.04 -9.42
N VAL A 192 22.82 0.03 -8.92
CA VAL A 192 21.36 0.15 -8.78
C VAL A 192 20.71 0.66 -10.07
N THR A 193 21.34 1.60 -10.75
CA THR A 193 20.74 2.26 -11.93
C THR A 193 20.92 1.48 -13.23
N GLY A 194 21.92 0.61 -13.31
CA GLY A 194 22.24 -0.25 -14.47
C GLY A 194 21.26 -1.38 -14.76
#